data_AF-A0A160FIH7-F1
#
_entry.id   AF-A0A160FIH7-F1
#
_cell.length_a   1.000
_cell.length_b   1.000
_cell.length_c   1.000
_cell.angle_alpha   90.00
_cell.angle_beta   90.00
_cell.angle_gamma   90.00
#
_symmetry.space_group_name_H-M   'P 1'
#
loop_
_entity.id
_entity.type
_entity.pdbx_description
1 polymer ?
#
loop_
_entity_poly.entity_id
_entity_poly.type
_entity_poly.pdbx_seq_one_letter_code
_entity_poly.pdbx_strand_id
1 'polypeptide(L)'
;MPIWSTLPVEVEPEVRLESWAVIETEPEFHQQHLIGIRTDSRSARISSALRSFDQHAMLRVTSTGRRYQLTVRQVGLRIRNTSC
;
A
#
# COMPACT_ATOMS: atom_id res chain seq x y z
N MET A 1 -1.74 -3.21 20.56
CA MET A 1 -0.68 -2.58 19.73
C MET A 1 -1.11 -1.16 19.42
N PRO A 2 -0.20 -0.16 19.38
CA PRO A 2 -0.56 1.19 18.96
C PRO A 2 -0.92 1.19 17.47
N ILE A 3 -2.16 1.56 17.16
CA ILE A 3 -2.57 1.85 15.79
C ILE A 3 -2.11 3.29 15.50
N TRP A 4 -1.00 3.43 14.78
CA TRP A 4 -0.53 4.75 14.35
C TRP A 4 -1.50 5.31 13.31
N SER A 5 -2.37 6.23 13.76
CA SER A 5 -3.30 6.98 12.92
C SER A 5 -2.55 7.60 11.74
N THR A 6 -2.85 7.14 10.52
CA THR A 6 -2.32 7.78 9.32
C THR A 6 -2.92 9.19 9.19
N LEU A 7 -2.08 10.16 8.82
CA LEU A 7 -2.50 11.55 8.62
C LEU A 7 -3.66 11.65 7.61
N PRO A 8 -4.47 12.72 7.64
CA PRO A 8 -5.43 13.02 6.58
C PRO A 8 -4.74 13.13 5.21
N VAL A 9 -5.49 12.88 4.15
CA VAL A 9 -4.98 13.02 2.76
C VAL A 9 -4.72 14.49 2.43
N GLU A 10 -5.42 15.42 3.08
CA GLU A 10 -5.18 16.86 3.02
C GLU A 10 -3.79 17.27 3.54
N VAL A 11 -3.30 16.60 4.58
CA VAL A 11 -2.00 16.89 5.24
C VAL A 11 -0.85 16.18 4.54
N GLU A 12 -1.09 14.98 4.01
CA GLU A 12 -0.08 14.13 3.38
C GLU A 12 -0.68 13.45 2.13
N PRO A 13 -0.86 14.18 1.01
CA PRO A 13 -1.57 13.67 -0.17
C PRO A 13 -0.76 12.64 -0.97
N GLU A 14 0.56 12.66 -0.82
CA GLU A 14 1.52 11.82 -1.53
C GLU A 14 2.45 11.12 -0.54
N VAL A 15 2.71 9.83 -0.73
CA VAL A 15 3.61 9.01 0.10
C VAL A 15 4.54 8.22 -0.80
N ARG A 16 5.85 8.27 -0.52
CA ARG A 16 6.84 7.41 -1.19
C ARG A 16 7.07 6.14 -0.39
N LEU A 17 6.99 5.00 -1.08
CA LEU A 17 7.32 3.70 -0.51
C LEU A 17 8.48 3.03 -1.27
N GLU A 18 9.35 2.39 -0.50
CA GLU A 18 10.35 1.43 -0.93
C GLU A 18 9.93 0.02 -0.47
N SER A 19 10.52 -1.02 -1.07
CA SER A 19 10.35 -2.44 -0.66
C SER A 19 8.89 -2.84 -0.45
N TRP A 20 8.03 -2.52 -1.42
CA TRP A 20 6.58 -2.67 -1.34
C TRP A 20 6.07 -3.97 -1.97
N ALA A 21 4.90 -4.39 -1.51
CA ALA A 21 4.10 -5.47 -2.07
C ALA A 21 2.61 -5.09 -2.04
N VAL A 22 1.79 -5.74 -2.86
CA VAL A 22 0.33 -5.70 -2.73
C VAL A 22 -0.09 -7.00 -2.02
N ILE A 23 -0.88 -6.87 -0.96
CA ILE A 23 -1.62 -7.99 -0.36
C ILE A 23 -3.07 -7.89 -0.80
N GLU A 24 -3.69 -9.05 -1.01
CA GLU A 24 -5.11 -9.16 -1.30
C GLU A 24 -5.79 -9.73 -0.05
N THR A 25 -6.92 -9.17 0.36
CA THR A 25 -7.74 -9.76 1.43
C THR A 25 -8.35 -11.08 0.97
N GLU A 26 -9.06 -11.74 1.87
CA GLU A 26 -9.85 -12.93 1.55
C GLU A 26 -10.77 -12.72 0.33
N PRO A 27 -11.00 -13.78 -0.47
CA PRO A 27 -11.73 -13.71 -1.74
C PRO A 27 -13.23 -13.38 -1.58
N GLU A 28 -13.74 -13.26 -0.37
CA GLU A 28 -15.08 -12.70 -0.11
C GLU A 28 -15.08 -11.16 -0.25
N PHE A 29 -13.98 -10.51 0.15
CA PHE A 29 -13.88 -9.04 0.20
C PHE A 29 -13.17 -8.41 -1.01
N HIS A 30 -12.28 -9.15 -1.69
CA HIS A 30 -11.54 -8.69 -2.89
C HIS A 30 -10.78 -7.34 -2.73
N GLN A 31 -10.45 -6.91 -1.51
CA GLN A 31 -9.75 -5.65 -1.27
C GLN A 31 -8.24 -5.82 -1.45
N GLN A 32 -7.62 -4.98 -2.27
CA GLN A 32 -6.17 -4.94 -2.40
C GLN A 32 -5.60 -3.85 -1.50
N HIS A 33 -4.60 -4.17 -0.68
CA HIS A 33 -3.88 -3.21 0.17
C HIS A 33 -2.41 -3.15 -0.22
N LEU A 34 -1.86 -1.94 -0.24
CA LEU A 34 -0.44 -1.72 -0.45
C LEU A 34 0.28 -1.79 0.90
N ILE A 35 1.33 -2.60 0.99
CA ILE A 35 2.25 -2.61 2.12
C ILE A 35 3.64 -2.21 1.64
N GLY A 36 4.40 -1.47 2.46
CA GLY A 36 5.77 -1.09 2.13
C GLY A 36 6.43 -0.28 3.25
N ILE A 37 7.69 0.07 3.04
CA ILE A 37 8.46 0.91 3.96
C ILE A 37 8.41 2.35 3.46
N ARG A 38 8.13 3.33 4.33
CA ARG A 38 8.23 4.75 3.97
C ARG A 38 9.70 5.14 3.78
N THR A 39 10.02 5.82 2.69
CA THR A 39 11.41 6.24 2.40
C THR A 39 11.94 7.31 3.36
N ASP A 40 11.07 8.06 4.03
CA ASP A 40 11.42 9.18 4.92
C ASP A 40 11.65 8.76 6.37
N SER A 41 10.75 7.96 6.95
CA SER A 41 10.81 7.52 8.36
C SER A 41 11.28 6.08 8.54
N ARG A 42 11.53 5.34 7.44
CA ARG A 42 11.77 3.88 7.41
C ARG A 42 10.73 3.04 8.15
N SER A 43 9.54 3.59 8.39
CA SER A 43 8.45 2.89 9.07
C SER A 43 7.65 2.04 8.08
N ALA A 44 7.30 0.82 8.46
CA ALA A 44 6.34 0.02 7.70
C ALA A 44 4.97 0.72 7.70
N ARG A 45 4.29 0.72 6.54
CA ARG A 45 2.97 1.33 6.36
C ARG A 45 2.09 0.40 5.52
N ILE A 46 0.85 0.27 5.95
CA ILE A 46 -0.24 -0.41 5.23
C ILE A 46 -1.21 0.67 4.75
N SER A 47 -1.67 0.60 3.51
CA SER A 47 -2.68 1.51 2.96
C SER A 47 -4.10 1.05 3.30
N SER A 48 -5.08 1.96 3.19
CA SER A 48 -6.47 1.57 2.96
C SER A 48 -6.62 0.88 1.58
N ALA A 49 -7.78 0.31 1.31
CA ALA A 49 -8.07 -0.38 0.06
C ALA A 49 -7.72 0.47 -1.18
N LEU A 50 -7.00 -0.14 -2.11
CA LEU A 50 -6.63 0.42 -3.40
C LEU A 50 -7.86 0.54 -4.29
N ARG A 51 -7.94 1.64 -5.04
CA ARG A 51 -9.00 1.91 -6.02
C ARG A 51 -8.49 1.88 -7.46
N SER A 52 -7.25 2.32 -7.69
CA SER A 52 -6.59 2.24 -9.00
C SER A 52 -5.07 2.13 -8.87
N PHE A 53 -4.43 1.64 -9.94
CA PHE A 53 -3.00 1.35 -9.97
C PHE A 53 -2.42 1.65 -11.35
N ASP A 54 -1.78 2.81 -11.49
CA ASP A 54 -1.00 3.13 -12.68
C ASP A 54 0.36 2.41 -12.61
N GLN A 55 0.55 1.43 -13.50
CA GLN A 55 1.80 0.69 -13.65
C GLN A 55 2.89 1.44 -14.42
N HIS A 56 2.54 2.44 -15.24
CA HIS A 56 3.51 3.25 -15.97
C HIS A 56 4.11 4.34 -15.07
N ALA A 57 3.25 5.02 -14.29
CA ALA A 57 3.71 6.00 -13.30
C ALA A 57 4.22 5.37 -11.99
N MET A 58 4.10 4.04 -11.84
CA MET A 58 4.33 3.31 -10.58
C MET A 58 3.60 3.98 -9.40
N LEU A 59 2.32 4.30 -9.61
CA LEU A 59 1.50 5.12 -8.72
C LEU A 59 0.19 4.41 -8.38
N ARG A 60 0.00 4.10 -7.10
CA ARG A 60 -1.24 3.51 -6.58
C ARG A 60 -2.11 4.61 -5.96
N VAL A 61 -3.43 4.51 -6.12
CA VAL A 61 -4.39 5.44 -5.50
C VAL A 61 -5.38 4.67 -4.63
N THR A 62 -5.55 5.09 -3.37
CA THR A 62 -6.53 4.49 -2.46
C THR A 62 -7.95 5.00 -2.73
N SER A 63 -8.94 4.32 -2.14
CA SER A 63 -10.33 4.82 -2.04
C SER A 63 -10.43 6.26 -1.52
N THR A 64 -9.53 6.66 -0.62
CA THR A 64 -9.42 8.00 -0.02
C THR A 64 -8.69 9.04 -0.90
N GLY A 65 -8.28 8.70 -2.12
CA GLY A 65 -7.60 9.63 -3.05
C GLY A 65 -6.11 9.87 -2.76
N ARG A 66 -5.54 9.19 -1.75
CA ARG A 66 -4.11 9.28 -1.41
C ARG A 66 -3.26 8.61 -2.50
N ARG A 67 -2.22 9.30 -2.96
CA ARG A 67 -1.31 8.83 -4.00
C ARG A 67 -0.07 8.21 -3.37
N TYR A 68 0.22 6.96 -3.71
CA TYR A 68 1.42 6.25 -3.27
C TYR A 68 2.36 6.07 -4.46
N GLN A 69 3.51 6.75 -4.42
CA GLN A 69 4.55 6.67 -5.44
C GLN A 69 5.56 5.57 -5.04
N LEU A 70 5.85 4.67 -5.98
CA LEU A 70 6.56 3.43 -5.71
C LEU A 70 7.95 3.45 -6.36
N THR A 71 8.97 3.75 -5.54
CA THR A 71 10.31 4.15 -6.01
C THR A 71 11.28 2.99 -6.26
N VAL A 72 11.00 1.79 -5.75
CA VAL A 72 11.91 0.63 -5.81
C VAL A 72 11.13 -0.62 -6.24
N ARG A 73 11.82 -1.59 -6.83
CA ARG A 73 11.31 -2.89 -7.34
C ARG A 73 10.19 -3.51 -6.47
N GLN A 74 9.06 -3.86 -7.09
CA GLN A 74 7.99 -4.66 -6.47
C GLN A 74 8.58 -5.96 -5.90
N VAL A 75 8.47 -6.15 -4.59
CA VAL A 75 8.80 -7.44 -3.98
C VAL A 75 7.65 -8.38 -4.28
N GLY A 76 7.92 -9.45 -5.02
CA GLY A 76 6.93 -10.44 -5.45
C GLY A 76 6.44 -11.37 -4.33
N LEU A 77 6.06 -10.80 -3.17
CA LEU A 77 5.56 -11.52 -2.00
C LEU A 77 4.13 -12.00 -2.26
N ARG A 78 3.98 -12.96 -3.18
CA ARG A 78 2.71 -13.62 -3.49
C ARG A 78 2.39 -14.60 -2.37
N ILE A 79 1.84 -14.08 -1.27
CA ILE A 79 1.37 -14.87 -0.12
C ILE A 79 0.28 -15.81 -0.60
N ARG A 80 0.65 -17.03 -0.98
CA ARG A 80 -0.31 -18.10 -1.22
C ARG A 80 -0.83 -18.50 0.15
N ASN A 81 -2.09 -18.15 0.45
CA ASN A 81 -2.75 -18.64 1.65
C ASN A 81 -3.07 -20.13 1.47
N THR A 82 -2.11 -21.01 1.77
CA THR A 82 -2.34 -22.45 1.82
C THR A 82 -3.07 -22.81 3.10
N SER A 83 -4.37 -22.50 3.12
CA SER A 83 -5.31 -23.09 4.07
C SER A 83 -5.33 -24.61 3.88
N CYS A 84 -5.28 -25.35 4.99
CA CYS A 84 -5.37 -26.80 5.05
C CYS A 84 -6.05 -27.20 6.36
#